data_AF-A0A6I9NLJ8-F1
#
_entry.id   AF-A0A6I9NLJ8-F1
#
_cell.length_a   1.000
_cell.length_b   1.000
_cell.length_c   1.000
_cell.angle_alpha   90.00
_cell.angle_beta   90.00
_cell.angle_gamma   90.00
#
_symmetry.space_group_name_H-M   'P 1'
#
loop_
_entity.id
_entity.type
_entity.pdbx_description
1 polymer ?
#
loop_
_entity_poly.entity_id
_entity_poly.type
_entity_poly.pdbx_seq_one_letter_code
_entity_poly.pdbx_strand_id
1 'polypeptide(L)'
;EVLEAIAECAFKTSPFPVILSFENHVDSSKQQAKMAEYCQSIFGDALLIDPLDKYPLEAGVPLPSPQELMGKILVKNKKSHKPSANTDTKRLADLAANQSHESASPSNNTGEMEAESEEEDDDEDDEGKK
;
A
#
# COMPACT_ATOMS: atom_id res chain seq x y z
N GLU A 1 -7.13 21.97 -13.30
CA GLU A 1 -8.57 22.14 -13.66
C GLU A 1 -9.48 21.06 -13.06
N VAL A 2 -9.60 19.85 -13.63
CA VAL A 2 -10.60 18.86 -13.12
C VAL A 2 -10.38 18.46 -11.67
N LEU A 3 -9.14 18.15 -11.29
CA LEU A 3 -8.80 17.79 -9.90
C LEU A 3 -9.06 18.94 -8.92
N GLU A 4 -8.79 20.18 -9.33
CA GLU A 4 -9.02 21.38 -8.48
C GLU A 4 -10.52 21.62 -8.28
N ALA A 5 -11.32 21.47 -9.33
CA ALA A 5 -12.78 21.59 -9.24
C ALA A 5 -13.37 20.53 -8.30
N ILE A 6 -12.84 19.30 -8.34
CA ILE A 6 -13.21 18.25 -7.39
C ILE A 6 -12.83 18.65 -5.97
N ALA A 7 -11.59 19.10 -5.74
CA ALA A 7 -11.13 19.51 -4.41
C ALA A 7 -12.00 20.62 -3.82
N GLU A 8 -12.43 21.57 -4.66
CA GLU A 8 -13.32 22.65 -4.24
C GLU A 8 -14.74 22.17 -3.90
N CYS A 9 -15.25 21.14 -4.59
CA CYS A 9 -16.67 20.79 -4.53
C CYS A 9 -16.99 19.49 -3.78
N ALA A 10 -16.02 18.59 -3.59
CA ALA A 10 -16.22 17.21 -3.13
C ALA A 10 -17.09 17.09 -1.87
N PHE A 11 -16.95 18.04 -0.94
CA PHE A 11 -17.61 17.95 0.38
C PHE A 11 -18.55 19.12 0.69
N LYS A 12 -18.91 19.96 -0.30
CA LYS A 12 -19.76 21.15 -0.08
C LYS A 12 -21.19 20.80 0.38
N THR A 13 -21.74 19.69 -0.11
CA THR A 13 -23.13 19.27 0.16
C THR A 13 -23.24 18.01 0.98
N SER A 14 -22.17 17.21 1.06
CA SER A 14 -22.12 15.95 1.79
C SER A 14 -20.70 15.74 2.31
N PRO A 15 -20.48 15.46 3.61
CA PRO A 15 -19.15 15.21 4.13
C PRO A 15 -18.67 13.77 3.88
N PHE A 16 -19.51 12.89 3.32
CA PHE A 16 -19.19 11.48 3.09
C PHE A 16 -18.13 11.29 1.98
N PRO A 17 -17.42 10.15 1.96
CA PRO A 17 -16.32 9.91 1.03
C PRO A 17 -16.70 9.99 -0.44
N VAL A 18 -15.73 10.43 -1.25
CA VAL A 18 -15.83 10.47 -2.72
C VAL A 18 -14.87 9.45 -3.33
N ILE A 19 -15.34 8.71 -4.33
CA ILE A 19 -14.51 7.75 -5.08
C ILE A 19 -14.28 8.29 -6.49
N LEU A 20 -13.00 8.52 -6.83
CA LEU A 20 -12.59 8.86 -8.19
C LEU A 20 -12.29 7.59 -8.98
N SER A 21 -13.15 7.27 -9.94
CA SER A 21 -12.94 6.15 -10.85
C SER A 21 -12.12 6.63 -12.05
N PHE A 22 -10.83 6.29 -12.09
CA PHE A 22 -9.97 6.64 -13.21
C PHE A 22 -10.08 5.59 -14.31
N GLU A 23 -10.37 6.05 -15.52
CA GLU A 23 -10.21 5.26 -16.74
C GLU A 23 -8.85 5.61 -17.34
N ASN A 24 -7.83 4.83 -16.97
CA ASN A 24 -6.44 5.17 -17.29
C ASN A 24 -6.05 4.69 -18.69
N HIS A 25 -5.93 5.64 -19.63
CA HIS A 25 -5.36 5.45 -20.97
C HIS A 25 -3.97 6.07 -21.12
N VAL A 26 -3.32 6.38 -20.00
CA VAL A 26 -1.99 6.98 -19.99
C VAL A 26 -0.94 5.89 -20.00
N ASP A 27 -0.29 5.68 -21.14
CA ASP A 27 0.71 4.60 -21.30
C ASP A 27 2.10 4.95 -20.72
N SER A 28 2.35 6.24 -20.42
CA SER A 28 3.64 6.70 -19.92
C SER A 28 3.70 6.71 -18.38
N SER A 29 4.64 5.96 -17.80
CA SER A 29 4.92 5.95 -16.36
C SER A 29 5.25 7.34 -15.81
N LYS A 30 5.96 8.18 -16.59
CA LYS A 30 6.27 9.56 -16.23
C LYS A 30 5.01 10.42 -16.08
N GLN A 31 4.04 10.24 -16.98
CA GLN A 31 2.77 10.96 -16.91
C GLN A 31 1.90 10.42 -15.76
N GLN A 32 1.88 9.11 -15.52
CA GLN A 32 1.18 8.53 -14.36
C GLN A 32 1.75 9.05 -13.04
N ALA A 33 3.07 9.12 -12.90
CA ALA A 33 3.72 9.69 -11.71
C ALA A 33 3.31 11.15 -11.50
N LYS A 34 3.24 11.94 -12.58
CA LYS A 34 2.78 13.33 -12.52
C LYS A 34 1.31 13.45 -12.12
N MET A 35 0.44 12.53 -12.55
CA MET A 35 -0.94 12.48 -12.09
C MET A 35 -1.03 12.17 -10.59
N ALA A 36 -0.19 11.25 -10.09
CA ALA A 36 -0.13 10.93 -8.66
C ALA A 36 0.37 12.13 -7.82
N GLU A 37 1.35 12.87 -8.33
CA GLU A 37 1.81 14.12 -7.73
C GLU A 37 0.68 15.15 -7.66
N TYR A 38 -0.05 15.37 -8.77
CA TYR A 38 -1.18 16.29 -8.76
C TYR A 38 -2.27 15.90 -7.77
N CYS A 39 -2.61 14.62 -7.66
CA CYS A 39 -3.60 14.17 -6.67
C CYS A 39 -3.13 14.49 -5.25
N GLN A 40 -1.87 14.20 -4.92
CA GLN A 40 -1.31 14.49 -3.59
C GLN A 40 -1.26 16.00 -3.30
N SER A 41 -0.80 16.82 -4.26
CA SER A 41 -0.70 18.26 -4.08
C SER A 41 -2.07 18.96 -3.99
N ILE A 42 -3.05 18.52 -4.78
CA ILE A 42 -4.36 19.19 -4.88
C ILE A 42 -5.31 18.74 -3.77
N PHE A 43 -5.36 17.44 -3.48
CA PHE A 43 -6.29 16.91 -2.47
C PHE A 43 -5.67 16.90 -1.07
N GLY A 44 -4.34 16.90 -0.93
CA GLY A 44 -3.65 16.91 0.35
C GLY A 44 -4.18 15.84 1.29
N ASP A 45 -4.53 16.24 2.52
CA ASP A 45 -5.04 15.35 3.57
C ASP A 45 -6.38 14.69 3.23
N ALA A 46 -7.13 15.23 2.26
CA ALA A 46 -8.36 14.59 1.80
C ALA A 46 -8.07 13.31 1.00
N LEU A 47 -6.90 13.20 0.37
CA LEU A 47 -6.53 11.98 -0.35
C LEU A 47 -6.18 10.86 0.63
N LEU A 48 -6.86 9.72 0.52
CA LEU A 48 -6.49 8.53 1.27
C LEU A 48 -5.33 7.81 0.58
N ILE A 49 -4.12 7.97 1.13
CA ILE A 49 -2.88 7.37 0.59
C ILE A 49 -2.56 6.00 1.21
N ASP A 50 -2.77 5.86 2.51
CA ASP A 50 -2.47 4.67 3.28
C ASP A 50 -3.76 4.00 3.79
N PRO A 51 -3.76 2.67 3.98
CA PRO A 51 -4.85 1.98 4.66
C PRO A 51 -5.08 2.54 6.07
N LEU A 52 -6.31 2.43 6.56
CA LEU A 52 -6.60 2.77 7.96
C LEU A 52 -6.08 1.63 8.86
N ASP A 53 -5.48 1.95 10.01
CA ASP A 53 -4.92 0.95 10.93
C ASP A 53 -5.91 -0.15 11.35
N LYS A 54 -7.19 0.23 11.50
CA LYS A 54 -8.29 -0.69 11.86
C LYS A 54 -8.73 -1.59 10.70
N TYR A 55 -8.37 -1.22 9.46
CA TYR A 55 -8.80 -1.86 8.22
C TYR A 55 -7.61 -2.16 7.32
N PRO A 56 -6.71 -3.07 7.73
CA PRO A 56 -5.60 -3.50 6.88
C PRO A 56 -6.14 -4.16 5.61
N LEU A 57 -5.35 -4.07 4.53
CA LEU A 57 -5.73 -4.61 3.21
C LEU A 57 -5.50 -6.13 3.12
N GLU A 58 -6.17 -6.87 3.99
CA GLU A 58 -6.10 -8.33 4.10
C GLU A 58 -7.43 -8.99 3.73
N ALA A 59 -7.37 -10.24 3.25
CA ALA A 59 -8.57 -10.98 2.90
C ALA A 59 -9.44 -11.25 4.15
N GLY A 60 -10.75 -11.01 4.03
CA GLY A 60 -11.70 -11.20 5.13
C GLY A 60 -11.87 -10.00 6.06
N VAL A 61 -11.03 -8.96 5.94
CA VAL A 61 -11.24 -7.69 6.63
C VAL A 61 -12.36 -6.90 5.94
N PRO A 62 -13.40 -6.44 6.67
CA PRO A 62 -14.48 -5.67 6.06
C PRO A 62 -14.01 -4.28 5.63
N LEU A 63 -14.73 -3.65 4.70
CA LEU A 63 -14.47 -2.26 4.35
C LEU A 63 -14.85 -1.30 5.51
N PRO A 64 -14.19 -0.14 5.62
CA PRO A 64 -14.60 0.90 6.57
C PRO A 64 -16.01 1.41 6.28
N SER A 65 -16.68 1.91 7.31
CA SER A 65 -17.97 2.58 7.13
C SER A 65 -17.79 3.94 6.44
N PRO A 66 -18.84 4.50 5.80
CA PRO A 66 -18.77 5.85 5.22
C PRO A 66 -18.39 6.93 6.24
N GLN A 67 -18.77 6.74 7.51
CA GLN A 67 -18.46 7.67 8.60
C GLN A 67 -16.95 7.71 8.91
N GLU A 68 -16.28 6.56 8.84
CA GLU A 68 -14.83 6.44 9.09
C GLU A 68 -13.97 7.00 7.94
N LEU A 69 -14.58 7.22 6.78
CA LEU A 69 -13.95 7.80 5.58
C LEU A 69 -14.46 9.23 5.30
N MET A 70 -15.06 9.89 6.28
CA MET A 70 -15.58 11.25 6.12
C MET A 70 -14.47 12.22 5.65
N GLY A 71 -14.77 13.04 4.65
CA GLY A 71 -13.84 13.99 4.06
C GLY A 71 -12.70 13.34 3.26
N LYS A 72 -12.78 12.03 2.95
CA LYS A 72 -11.76 11.32 2.18
C LYS A 72 -12.14 11.15 0.71
N ILE A 73 -11.13 11.30 -0.14
CA ILE A 73 -11.15 11.00 -1.56
C ILE A 73 -10.36 9.71 -1.77
N LEU A 74 -11.01 8.71 -2.36
CA LEU A 74 -10.41 7.42 -2.69
C LEU A 74 -10.20 7.33 -4.20
N VAL A 75 -9.06 6.79 -4.63
CA VAL A 75 -8.77 6.55 -6.04
C VAL A 75 -9.03 5.09 -6.39
N LYS A 76 -9.98 4.85 -7.29
CA LYS A 76 -10.18 3.56 -7.93
C LYS A 76 -9.41 3.56 -9.26
N ASN A 77 -8.28 2.86 -9.29
CA ASN A 77 -7.45 2.67 -10.47
C ASN A 77 -6.81 1.27 -10.47
N LYS A 78 -6.26 0.81 -11.60
CA LYS A 78 -5.51 -0.45 -11.69
C LYS A 78 -4.27 -0.38 -10.79
N LYS A 79 -4.18 -1.28 -9.81
CA LYS A 79 -3.01 -1.41 -8.94
C LYS A 79 -1.98 -2.33 -9.61
N SER A 80 -0.70 -1.92 -9.60
CA SER A 80 0.42 -2.81 -9.92
C SER A 80 0.93 -3.43 -8.63
N HIS A 81 1.15 -4.75 -8.60
CA HIS A 81 1.57 -5.50 -7.40
C HIS A 81 3.04 -5.29 -7.00
N LYS A 82 3.71 -4.23 -7.47
CA LYS A 82 5.07 -3.93 -7.03
C LYS A 82 5.03 -3.43 -5.58
N PRO A 83 5.78 -4.05 -4.64
CA PRO A 83 5.80 -3.63 -3.25
C PRO A 83 6.33 -2.20 -3.15
N SER A 84 5.57 -1.34 -2.45
CA SER A 84 5.99 0.03 -2.13
C SER A 84 7.08 -0.04 -1.06
N ALA A 85 8.33 0.24 -1.43
CA ALA A 85 9.42 0.44 -0.48
C ALA A 85 9.36 1.89 0.03
N ASN A 86 8.49 2.17 0.99
CA ASN A 86 8.59 3.40 1.78
C ASN A 86 7.82 3.26 3.10
N THR A 87 8.45 2.62 4.08
CA THR A 87 8.04 2.70 5.49
C THR A 87 9.29 2.92 6.35
N ASP A 88 9.92 4.07 6.20
CA ASP A 88 10.95 4.54 7.13
C ASP A 88 10.57 5.93 7.63
N THR A 89 9.83 5.98 8.73
CA THR A 89 9.91 7.05 9.75
C THR A 89 8.96 6.71 10.89
N LYS A 90 9.46 6.00 11.90
CA LYS A 90 9.14 6.16 13.34
C LYS A 90 9.67 4.96 14.14
N ARG A 91 10.92 5.06 14.61
CA ARG A 91 11.37 4.39 15.85
C ARG A 91 12.50 5.20 16.49
N LEU A 92 12.13 6.23 17.25
CA LEU A 92 13.01 6.86 18.24
C LEU A 92 12.18 7.27 19.46
N ALA A 93 11.92 6.30 20.32
CA ALA A 93 11.77 6.44 21.76
C ALA A 93 11.61 5.02 22.31
N ASP A 94 12.55 4.60 23.18
CA ASP A 94 12.36 3.63 24.28
C ASP A 94 13.69 2.94 24.61
N LEU A 95 14.51 3.58 25.44
CA LEU A 95 15.60 2.94 26.17
C LEU A 95 15.71 3.56 27.56
N ALA A 96 14.97 3.00 28.53
CA ALA A 96 15.39 2.98 29.93
C ALA A 96 14.63 1.89 30.72
N ALA A 97 15.37 1.17 31.55
CA ALA A 97 14.96 0.29 32.68
C ALA A 97 15.05 -1.25 32.47
N ASN A 98 16.30 -1.71 32.43
CA ASN A 98 16.94 -2.77 33.22
C ASN A 98 16.15 -3.83 34.05
N GLN A 99 16.75 -5.05 34.02
CA GLN A 99 16.98 -6.05 35.10
C GLN A 99 16.11 -7.33 35.19
N SER A 100 16.66 -8.40 34.57
CA SER A 100 17.05 -9.73 35.12
C SER A 100 16.09 -10.60 35.94
N HIS A 101 15.86 -11.86 35.50
CA HIS A 101 16.24 -13.07 36.26
C HIS A 101 16.17 -14.38 35.44
N GLU A 102 17.15 -15.27 35.66
CA GLU A 102 17.32 -16.65 35.17
C GLU A 102 16.30 -17.65 35.75
N SER A 103 15.95 -18.71 34.99
CA SER A 103 16.23 -20.13 35.34
C SER A 103 15.68 -21.18 34.34
N ALA A 104 16.59 -22.05 33.90
CA ALA A 104 16.51 -23.52 33.69
C ALA A 104 15.59 -24.19 32.62
N SER A 105 16.24 -24.80 31.62
CA SER A 105 15.85 -25.85 30.65
C SER A 105 15.65 -27.26 31.33
N PRO A 106 15.48 -28.45 30.66
CA PRO A 106 15.54 -28.81 29.21
C PRO A 106 14.59 -29.95 28.69
N SER A 107 14.81 -30.35 27.42
CA SER A 107 14.50 -31.65 26.74
C SER A 107 13.12 -31.82 26.08
N ASN A 108 12.94 -32.44 24.90
CA ASN A 108 13.83 -33.08 23.92
C ASN A 108 13.06 -33.36 22.61
N ASN A 109 13.81 -33.59 21.53
CA ASN A 109 13.49 -34.38 20.31
C ASN A 109 12.55 -33.78 19.24
N THR A 110 12.73 -33.99 17.94
CA THR A 110 13.83 -34.35 16.98
C THR A 110 13.09 -34.50 15.66
N GLY A 111 13.58 -33.94 14.56
CA GLY A 111 12.97 -34.12 13.24
C GLY A 111 13.63 -33.28 12.17
N GLU A 112 14.86 -33.64 11.83
CA GLU A 112 15.55 -33.22 10.62
C GLU A 112 15.00 -34.02 9.43
N MET A 113 14.71 -33.35 8.31
CA MET A 113 14.87 -33.95 6.97
C MET A 113 15.36 -32.87 6.03
N GLU A 114 16.50 -33.14 5.40
CA GLU A 114 17.15 -32.32 4.38
C GLU A 114 16.66 -32.68 2.97
N ALA A 115 16.79 -31.69 2.09
CA ALA A 115 17.18 -31.75 0.68
C ALA A 115 16.32 -32.52 -0.32
N GLU A 116 15.89 -31.80 -1.37
CA GLU A 116 16.40 -32.06 -2.73
C GLU A 116 16.03 -30.91 -3.69
N SER A 117 17.06 -30.45 -4.39
CA SER A 117 17.03 -29.48 -5.48
C SER A 117 16.75 -30.21 -6.79
N GLU A 118 15.99 -29.61 -7.70
CA GLU A 118 16.10 -29.89 -9.14
C GLU A 118 16.06 -28.57 -9.91
N GLU A 119 17.05 -28.41 -10.80
CA GLU A 119 17.28 -27.28 -11.70
C GLU A 119 16.72 -27.58 -13.11
N GLU A 120 16.78 -26.55 -13.97
CA GLU A 120 16.68 -26.57 -15.45
C GLU A 120 15.23 -26.69 -16.01
N ASP A 121 14.79 -25.91 -17.02
CA ASP A 121 15.48 -25.59 -18.27
C ASP A 121 15.04 -24.26 -18.91
N ASP A 122 15.95 -23.78 -19.77
CA ASP A 122 15.88 -22.67 -20.73
C ASP A 122 14.66 -22.69 -21.67
N ASP A 123 14.28 -21.51 -22.16
CA ASP A 123 13.97 -21.31 -23.59
C ASP A 123 14.18 -19.84 -23.96
N GLU A 124 15.31 -19.59 -24.64
CA GLU A 124 15.59 -18.42 -25.47
C GLU A 124 14.65 -18.39 -26.69
N ASP A 125 14.30 -17.18 -27.15
CA ASP A 125 14.01 -16.76 -28.55
C ASP A 125 13.05 -15.54 -28.51
N ASP A 126 13.18 -14.44 -29.25
CA ASP A 126 13.88 -14.16 -30.50
C ASP A 126 13.99 -12.62 -30.67
N GLU A 127 15.16 -12.14 -31.12
CA GLU A 127 15.41 -10.76 -31.56
C GLU A 127 14.66 -10.48 -32.88
N GLY A 128 13.48 -9.86 -32.79
CA GLY A 128 12.80 -9.28 -33.95
C GLY A 128 13.44 -7.96 -34.41
N LYS A 129 14.59 -8.04 -35.07
CA LYS A 129 15.25 -6.92 -35.76
C LYS A 129 14.62 -6.71 -37.14
N LYS A 130 14.03 -5.54 -37.39
CA LYS A 130 13.98 -4.88 -38.70
C LYS A 130 13.64 -3.40 -38.57
#